data_AF-A0A950AGQ4-F1
#
_entry.id   AF-A0A950AGQ4-F1
#
_cell.length_a   1.000
_cell.length_b   1.000
_cell.length_c   1.000
_cell.angle_alpha   90.00
_cell.angle_beta   90.00
_cell.angle_gamma   90.00
#
_symmetry.space_group_name_H-M   'P 1'
#
loop_
_entity.id
_entity.type
_entity.pdbx_description
1 polymer ?
#
loop_
_entity_poly.entity_id
_entity_poly.type
_entity_poly.pdbx_seq_one_letter_code
_entity_poly.pdbx_strand_id
1 'polypeptide(L)'
;SARRDELHACLERSLPAPLEYYRAIVRPLTTFVDRMRKAEAHIATPLLQLHGSDDGCIVPPTDEDRRWFDARVLEVVPNLGHFLHVEAPATIAARVARWLA
;
A
#
# COMPACT_ATOMS: atom_id res chain seq x y z
N SER A 1 8.48 -8.12 -27.21
CA SER A 1 9.89 -8.17 -26.76
C SER A 1 10.00 -9.25 -25.71
N ALA A 2 11.18 -9.84 -25.51
CA ALA A 2 11.37 -10.90 -24.52
C ALA A 2 10.82 -10.54 -23.12
N ARG A 3 10.98 -9.27 -22.71
CA ARG A 3 10.46 -8.73 -21.45
C ARG A 3 8.93 -8.73 -21.34
N ARG A 4 8.22 -8.50 -22.45
CA ARG A 4 6.76 -8.60 -22.49
C ARG A 4 6.34 -10.06 -22.29
N ASP A 5 6.96 -10.97 -23.01
CA ASP A 5 6.55 -12.38 -23.00
C ASP A 5 6.84 -13.03 -21.62
N GLU A 6 7.95 -12.65 -20.97
CA GLU A 6 8.27 -13.02 -19.58
C GLU A 6 7.23 -12.48 -18.57
N LEU A 7 6.80 -11.22 -18.73
CA LEU A 7 5.76 -10.63 -17.89
C LEU A 7 4.43 -11.38 -18.02
N HIS A 8 4.00 -11.70 -19.25
CA HIS A 8 2.76 -12.45 -19.47
C HIS A 8 2.83 -13.84 -18.83
N ALA A 9 3.93 -14.56 -18.99
CA ALA A 9 4.11 -15.87 -18.36
C ALA A 9 4.08 -15.78 -16.83
N CYS A 10 4.65 -14.72 -16.24
CA CYS A 10 4.57 -14.48 -14.80
C CYS A 10 3.14 -14.22 -14.33
N LEU A 11 2.38 -13.40 -15.07
CA LEU A 11 0.98 -13.11 -14.79
C LEU A 11 0.13 -14.38 -14.88
N GLU A 12 0.28 -15.17 -15.94
CA GLU A 12 -0.45 -16.43 -16.14
C GLU A 12 -0.23 -17.42 -14.98
N ARG A 13 1.02 -17.58 -14.52
CA ARG A 13 1.34 -18.41 -13.35
C ARG A 13 0.76 -17.88 -12.05
N SER A 14 0.54 -16.58 -11.97
CA SER A 14 0.00 -15.92 -10.77
C SER A 14 -1.53 -15.91 -10.76
N LEU A 15 -2.19 -16.14 -11.89
CA LEU A 15 -3.65 -16.17 -11.97
C LEU A 15 -4.24 -17.40 -11.25
N PRO A 16 -5.45 -17.27 -10.64
CA PRO A 16 -6.30 -16.08 -10.63
C PRO A 16 -6.06 -15.14 -9.43
N ALA A 17 -5.10 -15.45 -8.55
CA ALA A 17 -5.00 -14.87 -7.21
C ALA A 17 -4.97 -13.33 -7.16
N PRO A 18 -4.18 -12.60 -7.99
CA PRO A 18 -4.21 -11.13 -8.01
C PRO A 18 -5.60 -10.58 -8.35
N LEU A 19 -6.31 -11.19 -9.30
CA LEU A 19 -7.63 -10.72 -9.73
C LEU A 19 -8.73 -11.09 -8.73
N GLU A 20 -8.62 -12.24 -8.07
CA GLU A 20 -9.54 -12.65 -7.01
C GLU A 20 -9.52 -11.66 -5.84
N TYR A 21 -8.35 -11.14 -5.46
CA TYR A 21 -8.26 -10.08 -4.44
C TYR A 21 -9.11 -8.85 -4.81
N TYR A 22 -8.97 -8.33 -6.03
CA TYR A 22 -9.76 -7.18 -6.49
C TYR A 22 -11.26 -7.50 -6.58
N ARG A 23 -11.62 -8.69 -7.06
CA ARG A 23 -13.03 -9.14 -7.10
C ARG A 23 -13.62 -9.22 -5.70
N ALA A 24 -12.85 -9.72 -4.74
CA ALA A 24 -13.27 -9.89 -3.36
C ALA A 24 -13.44 -8.55 -2.63
N ILE A 25 -12.70 -7.49 -3.00
CA ILE A 25 -12.95 -6.14 -2.48
C ILE A 25 -14.38 -5.71 -2.77
N VAL A 26 -14.81 -5.86 -4.03
CA VAL A 26 -16.09 -5.33 -4.52
C VAL A 26 -17.27 -6.28 -4.27
N ARG A 27 -17.02 -7.59 -4.19
CA ARG A 27 -18.09 -8.61 -4.14
C ARG A 27 -18.18 -9.32 -2.79
N PRO A 28 -19.41 -9.57 -2.31
CA PRO A 28 -20.68 -9.01 -2.78
C PRO A 28 -20.79 -7.49 -2.48
N LEU A 29 -21.50 -6.75 -3.34
CA LEU A 29 -21.66 -5.29 -3.22
C LEU A 29 -22.22 -4.86 -1.85
N THR A 30 -23.05 -5.71 -1.24
CA THR A 30 -23.61 -5.49 0.10
C THR A 30 -22.52 -5.43 1.18
N THR A 31 -21.54 -6.33 1.15
CA THR A 31 -20.44 -6.31 2.11
C THR A 31 -19.37 -5.28 1.76
N PHE A 32 -19.27 -4.87 0.49
CA PHE A 32 -18.40 -3.77 0.09
C PHE A 32 -18.81 -2.45 0.75
N VAL A 33 -20.11 -2.12 0.75
CA VAL A 33 -20.62 -0.90 1.42
C VAL A 33 -20.31 -0.93 2.92
N ASP A 34 -20.53 -2.07 3.58
CA ASP A 34 -20.21 -2.22 5.00
C ASP A 34 -18.71 -2.09 5.29
N ARG A 35 -17.85 -2.59 4.39
CA ARG A 35 -16.38 -2.44 4.50
C ARG A 35 -15.94 -1.00 4.27
N MET A 36 -16.52 -0.27 3.33
CA MET A 36 -16.23 1.15 3.12
C MET A 36 -16.62 1.99 4.35
N ARG A 37 -17.77 1.71 4.96
CA ARG A 37 -18.17 2.36 6.23
C ARG A 37 -17.23 2.03 7.38
N LYS A 38 -16.67 0.81 7.43
CA LYS A 38 -15.64 0.44 8.40
C LYS A 38 -14.25 0.98 8.05
N ALA A 39 -13.98 1.34 6.80
CA ALA A 39 -12.71 1.94 6.39
C ALA A 39 -12.57 3.39 6.90
N GLU A 40 -13.68 4.03 7.28
CA GLU A 40 -13.70 5.29 8.03
C GLU A 40 -13.47 5.11 9.54
N ALA A 41 -13.14 3.89 10.00
CA ALA A 41 -12.85 3.64 11.40
C ALA A 41 -11.55 4.32 11.83
N HIS A 42 -11.64 5.02 12.95
CA HIS A 42 -10.50 5.68 13.60
C HIS A 42 -9.43 4.67 14.01
N ILE A 43 -8.17 4.98 13.74
CA ILE A 43 -7.01 4.14 14.04
C ILE A 43 -6.34 4.64 15.31
N ALA A 44 -6.61 3.95 16.42
CA ALA A 44 -6.05 4.28 17.73
C ALA A 44 -4.60 3.78 17.92
N THR A 45 -4.19 2.76 17.16
CA THR A 45 -2.82 2.22 17.24
C THR A 45 -1.83 3.17 16.58
N PRO A 46 -0.69 3.50 17.23
CA PRO A 46 0.37 4.29 16.61
C PRO A 46 0.81 3.69 15.27
N LEU A 47 0.82 4.53 14.22
CA LEU A 47 1.06 4.10 12.85
C LEU A 47 2.21 4.86 12.20
N LEU A 48 3.16 4.10 11.66
CA LEU A 48 4.15 4.61 10.69
C LEU A 48 3.63 4.39 9.28
N GLN A 49 3.52 5.46 8.51
CA GLN A 49 3.23 5.43 7.08
C GLN A 49 4.48 5.85 6.30
N LEU A 50 4.97 4.96 5.44
CA LEU A 50 6.06 5.24 4.50
C LEU A 50 5.48 5.43 3.10
N HIS A 51 5.89 6.48 2.40
CA HIS A 51 5.45 6.77 1.04
C HIS A 51 6.65 7.22 0.17
N GLY A 52 6.71 6.78 -1.08
CA GLY A 52 7.74 7.22 -2.02
C GLY A 52 7.35 8.54 -2.67
N SER A 53 8.29 9.48 -2.81
CA SER A 53 8.00 10.78 -3.47
C SER A 53 7.58 10.66 -4.93
N ASP A 54 7.98 9.56 -5.57
CA ASP A 54 7.80 9.33 -7.00
C ASP A 54 6.73 8.25 -7.26
N ASP A 55 5.92 7.91 -6.24
CA ASP A 55 4.80 6.98 -6.37
C ASP A 55 3.71 7.59 -7.27
N GLY A 56 3.66 7.11 -8.52
CA GLY A 56 2.63 7.47 -9.48
C GLY A 56 1.37 6.58 -9.45
N CYS A 57 1.31 5.61 -8.54
CA CYS A 57 0.21 4.64 -8.43
C CYS A 57 -0.81 5.03 -7.37
N ILE A 58 -0.35 5.60 -6.25
CA ILE A 58 -1.21 5.97 -5.12
C ILE A 58 -1.07 7.46 -4.82
N VAL A 59 -2.21 8.12 -4.64
CA VAL A 59 -2.23 9.55 -4.27
C VAL A 59 -1.45 9.76 -2.98
N PRO A 60 -0.51 10.72 -2.94
CA PRO A 60 0.26 11.00 -1.73
C PRO A 60 -0.67 11.35 -0.57
N PRO A 61 -0.44 10.78 0.61
CA PRO A 61 -1.29 11.05 1.76
C PRO A 61 -1.05 12.49 2.25
N THR A 62 -2.10 13.13 2.71
CA THR A 62 -2.08 14.54 3.11
C THR A 62 -2.04 14.68 4.64
N ASP A 63 -1.86 15.90 5.12
CA ASP A 63 -2.02 16.18 6.55
C ASP A 63 -3.49 16.09 7.01
N GLU A 64 -4.47 16.26 6.10
CA GLU A 64 -5.90 16.10 6.43
C GLU A 64 -6.21 14.69 6.90
N ASP A 65 -5.50 13.69 6.36
CA ASP A 65 -5.65 12.28 6.76
C ASP A 65 -5.31 12.05 8.22
N ARG A 66 -4.55 12.94 8.88
CA ARG A 66 -4.21 12.82 10.32
C ARG A 66 -5.46 12.71 11.20
N ARG A 67 -6.61 13.24 10.78
CA ARG A 67 -7.89 13.17 11.53
C ARG A 67 -8.36 11.74 11.84
N TRP A 68 -7.90 10.75 11.08
CA TRP A 68 -8.29 9.35 11.24
C TRP A 68 -7.40 8.56 12.20
N PHE A 69 -6.39 9.21 12.81
CA PHE A 69 -5.38 8.54 13.61
C PHE A 69 -5.17 9.25 14.94
N ASP A 70 -5.02 8.49 16.03
CA ASP A 70 -4.56 9.06 17.30
C ASP A 70 -3.09 9.47 17.22
N ALA A 71 -2.27 8.63 16.58
CA ALA A 71 -0.85 8.90 16.38
C ALA A 71 -0.39 8.36 15.02
N ARG A 72 -0.01 9.28 14.13
CA ARG A 72 0.51 8.96 12.79
C ARG A 72 1.82 9.68 12.55
N VAL A 73 2.83 8.92 12.13
CA VAL A 73 4.07 9.43 11.56
C VAL A 73 4.05 9.15 10.06
N LEU A 74 4.08 10.20 9.25
CA LEU A 74 4.25 10.09 7.80
C LEU A 74 5.71 10.41 7.45
N GLU A 75 6.40 9.46 6.83
CA GLU A 75 7.70 9.70 6.20
C GLU A 75 7.57 9.56 4.68
N VAL A 76 7.84 10.65 3.95
CA VAL A 76 8.00 10.62 2.49
C VAL A 76 9.46 10.40 2.17
N VAL A 77 9.77 9.33 1.44
CA VAL A 77 11.12 8.93 1.09
C VAL A 77 11.46 9.44 -0.32
N PRO A 78 12.49 10.29 -0.47
CA PRO A 78 12.79 10.92 -1.75
C PRO A 78 13.36 9.92 -2.76
N ASN A 79 13.01 10.12 -4.03
CA ASN A 79 13.47 9.36 -5.20
C ASN A 79 13.07 7.88 -5.21
N LEU A 80 11.98 7.51 -4.51
CA LEU A 80 11.43 6.16 -4.53
C LEU A 80 9.99 6.20 -5.04
N GLY A 81 9.63 5.18 -5.81
CA GLY A 81 8.29 4.95 -6.30
C GLY A 81 7.44 4.11 -5.35
N HIS A 82 6.53 3.34 -5.93
CA HIS A 82 5.52 2.58 -5.20
C HIS A 82 6.11 1.37 -4.43
N PHE A 83 7.15 0.73 -4.96
CA PHE A 83 7.66 -0.54 -4.42
C PHE A 83 8.88 -0.30 -3.52
N LEU A 84 8.70 0.52 -2.49
CA LEU A 84 9.74 0.94 -1.54
C LEU A 84 10.69 -0.19 -1.10
N HIS A 85 10.15 -1.36 -0.74
CA HIS A 85 10.92 -2.51 -0.25
C HIS A 85 11.76 -3.20 -1.34
N VAL A 86 11.39 -3.07 -2.61
CA VAL A 86 12.17 -3.57 -3.76
C VAL A 86 13.23 -2.54 -4.15
N GLU A 87 12.85 -1.27 -4.15
CA GLU A 87 13.69 -0.17 -4.63
C GLU A 87 14.82 0.19 -3.65
N ALA A 88 14.56 0.12 -2.33
CA ALA A 88 15.53 0.47 -1.29
C ALA A 88 15.43 -0.44 -0.04
N PRO A 89 15.67 -1.76 -0.17
CA PRO A 89 15.35 -2.74 0.87
C PRO A 89 15.99 -2.44 2.23
N ALA A 90 17.30 -2.18 2.28
CA ALA A 90 18.02 -1.91 3.53
C ALA A 90 17.54 -0.60 4.20
N THR A 91 17.34 0.42 3.39
CA THR A 91 16.89 1.76 3.79
C THR A 91 15.50 1.74 4.41
N ILE A 92 14.57 0.95 3.83
CA ILE A 92 13.21 0.79 4.33
C ILE A 92 13.18 -0.12 5.55
N ALA A 93 13.92 -1.24 5.54
CA ALA A 93 14.03 -2.13 6.69
C ALA A 93 14.55 -1.41 7.95
N ALA A 94 15.56 -0.55 7.81
CA ALA A 94 16.10 0.22 8.92
C ALA A 94 15.09 1.19 9.54
N ARG A 95 14.23 1.82 8.72
CA ARG A 95 13.14 2.69 9.21
C ARG A 95 12.11 1.92 10.00
N VAL A 96 11.67 0.78 9.46
CA VAL A 96 10.71 -0.11 10.12
C VAL A 96 11.28 -0.62 11.44
N ALA A 97 12.53 -1.09 11.45
CA ALA A 97 13.18 -1.58 12.66
C ALA A 97 13.31 -0.49 13.73
N ARG A 98 13.67 0.74 13.34
CA ARG A 98 13.75 1.88 14.26
C ARG A 98 12.39 2.26 14.87
N TRP A 99 11.31 2.10 14.12
CA TRP A 99 9.96 2.40 14.60
C TRP A 99 9.45 1.35 15.60
N LEU A 100 9.85 0.10 15.43
CA LEU A 100 9.42 -1.01 16.28
C LEU A 100 10.23 -1.18 17.57
N ALA A 101 11.37 -0.48 17.69
CA ALA A 101 12.26 -0.52 18.85
C ALA A 101 11.79 0.43 19.96
#